data_AF-A0A812FU62-F1
#
_entry.id   AF-A0A812FU62-F1
#
_cell.length_a   1.000
_cell.length_b   1.000
_cell.length_c   1.000
_cell.angle_alpha   90.00
_cell.angle_beta   90.00
_cell.angle_gamma   90.00
#
_symmetry.space_group_name_H-M   'P 1'
#
loop_
_entity.id
_entity.type
_entity.pdbx_description
1 polymer ?
#
loop_
_entity_poly.entity_id
_entity_poly.type
_entity_poly.pdbx_seq_one_letter_code
_entity_poly.pdbx_strand_id
1 'polypeptide(L)' 'MHFETLSDLFAMGGYASYVWSAFGITFLSMIILLVSSLRRGDALLKEVQAKIDRQTRIDAAKNMENTL' A
#
# COMPACT_ATOMS: atom_id res chain seq x y z
N MET A 1 20.88 39.13 -3.97
CA MET A 1 19.72 38.43 -3.38
C MET A 1 19.41 37.27 -4.32
N HIS A 2 20.00 36.08 -4.11
CA HIS A 2 20.25 35.12 -5.21
C HIS A 2 19.18 34.04 -5.45
N PHE A 3 18.10 34.00 -4.68
CA PHE A 3 16.99 33.07 -4.93
C PHE A 3 15.70 33.73 -4.46
N GLU A 4 15.08 34.53 -5.33
CA GLU A 4 13.91 35.34 -4.96
C GLU A 4 12.58 34.57 -5.11
N THR A 5 12.58 33.42 -5.80
CA THR A 5 11.34 32.67 -6.04
C THR A 5 11.55 31.16 -6.08
N LEU A 6 10.49 30.40 -5.73
CA LEU A 6 10.44 28.96 -5.95
C LEU A 6 10.79 28.60 -7.41
N SER A 7 10.44 29.45 -8.37
CA SER A 7 10.79 29.24 -9.78
C SER A 7 12.30 29.12 -10.02
N ASP A 8 13.15 29.88 -9.32
CA ASP A 8 14.61 29.77 -9.44
C ASP A 8 15.14 28.42 -8.94
N LEU A 9 14.50 27.81 -7.93
CA LEU A 9 14.88 26.49 -7.43
C LEU A 9 14.60 25.38 -8.47
N PHE A 10 13.55 25.55 -9.28
CA PHE A 10 13.20 24.63 -10.37
C PHE A 10 13.91 24.99 -11.69
N ALA A 11 14.41 26.22 -11.81
CA ALA A 11 15.07 26.76 -12.99
C ALA A 11 16.57 27.04 -12.78
N MET A 12 17.20 26.46 -11.75
CA MET A 12 18.65 26.45 -11.59
C MET A 12 19.26 25.67 -12.76
N GLY A 13 19.63 26.39 -13.82
CA GLY A 13 20.04 25.88 -15.13
C GLY A 13 20.68 24.48 -15.10
N GLY A 14 20.01 23.50 -15.71
CA GLY A 14 20.51 22.14 -15.91
C GLY A 14 20.40 21.19 -14.71
N TYR A 15 20.45 21.66 -13.46
CA TYR A 15 20.53 20.78 -12.28
C TYR A 15 19.17 20.35 -11.71
N ALA A 16 18.14 21.17 -11.90
CA ALA A 16 16.82 20.92 -11.35
C ALA A 16 16.17 19.60 -11.83
N SER A 17 16.48 19.17 -13.06
CA SER A 17 16.00 17.91 -13.63
C SER A 17 16.53 16.69 -12.87
N TYR A 18 17.80 16.71 -12.44
CA TYR A 18 18.41 15.63 -11.65
C TYR A 18 17.78 15.54 -10.26
N VAL A 19 17.58 16.68 -9.60
CA VAL A 19 16.97 16.74 -8.27
C VAL A 19 15.54 16.25 -8.32
N TRP A 20 14.73 16.78 -9.24
CA TRP A 20 13.32 16.36 -9.37
C TRP A 20 13.18 14.89 -9.77
N SER A 21 14.08 14.36 -10.59
CA SER A 21 14.08 12.93 -10.92
C SER A 21 14.36 12.07 -9.68
N ALA A 22 15.35 12.44 -8.87
CA ALA A 22 15.67 11.72 -7.63
C ALA A 22 14.51 11.78 -6.61
N PHE A 23 13.90 12.95 -6.43
CA PHE A 23 12.69 13.10 -5.62
C PHE A 23 11.52 12.29 -6.16
N GLY A 24 11.31 12.31 -7.48
CA GLY A 24 10.26 11.53 -8.14
C GLY A 24 10.44 10.02 -7.96
N ILE A 25 11.65 9.49 -8.12
CA ILE A 25 11.97 8.07 -7.89
C ILE A 25 11.73 7.68 -6.44
N THR A 26 12.14 8.54 -5.50
CA THR A 26 11.95 8.29 -4.07
C THR A 26 10.47 8.29 -3.71
N PHE A 27 9.72 9.28 -4.20
CA PHE A 27 8.27 9.38 -4.00
C PHE A 27 7.54 8.17 -4.60
N LEU A 28 7.93 7.76 -5.81
CA LEU A 28 7.40 6.57 -6.46
C LEU A 28 7.66 5.31 -5.63
N SER A 29 8.88 5.15 -5.12
CA SER A 29 9.25 4.02 -4.26
C SER A 29 8.40 3.99 -2.98
N MET A 30 8.14 5.15 -2.38
CA MET A 30 7.30 5.28 -1.20
C MET A 30 5.83 4.92 -1.50
N ILE A 31 5.29 5.34 -2.65
CA ILE A 31 3.95 4.94 -3.11
C ILE A 31 3.87 3.43 -3.30
N ILE A 32 4.86 2.81 -3.95
CA ILE A 32 4.90 1.36 -4.18
C ILE A 32 4.88 0.62 -2.83
N LEU A 33 5.67 1.06 -1.86
CA LEU A 33 5.69 0.49 -0.52
C LEU A 33 4.35 0.67 0.21
N LEU A 34 3.75 1.86 0.11
CA LEU A 34 2.44 2.13 0.71
C LEU A 34 1.36 1.20 0.13
N VAL A 35 1.28 1.11 -1.21
CA VAL A 35 0.33 0.23 -1.90
C VAL A 35 0.59 -1.24 -1.56
N SER A 36 1.85 -1.66 -1.49
CA SER A 36 2.22 -3.01 -1.09
C SER A 36 1.81 -3.31 0.36
N SER A 37 1.99 -2.36 1.27
CA SER A 37 1.61 -2.47 2.67
C SER A 37 0.09 -2.58 2.84
N LEU A 38 -0.67 -1.72 2.15
CA LEU A 38 -2.13 -1.77 2.16
C LEU A 38 -2.65 -3.10 1.60
N ARG A 39 -2.10 -3.55 0.47
CA ARG A 39 -2.45 -4.84 -0.14
C ARG A 39 -2.10 -6.04 0.74
N ARG A 40 -1.00 -5.97 1.50
CA ARG A 40 -0.64 -7.00 2.49
C ARG A 40 -1.65 -7.06 3.64
N GLY A 41 -2.11 -5.90 4.11
CA GLY A 41 -3.19 -5.84 5.11
C GLY A 41 -4.45 -6.57 4.63
N ASP A 42 -4.89 -6.26 3.41
CA ASP A 42 -6.08 -6.89 2.81
C ASP A 42 -5.89 -8.39 2.56
N ALA A 43 -4.69 -8.82 2.17
CA ALA A 43 -4.38 -10.23 1.95
C ALA A 43 -4.52 -11.06 3.25
N LEU A 44 -4.05 -10.52 4.37
CA LEU A 44 -4.18 -11.17 5.68
C LEU A 44 -5.64 -11.31 6.10
N LEU A 45 -6.43 -10.24 5.95
CA LEU A 45 -7.87 -10.29 6.25
C LEU A 45 -8.61 -11.29 5.36
N LYS A 46 -8.26 -11.34 4.07
CA LYS A 46 -8.85 -12.28 3.11
C LYS A 46 -8.51 -13.74 3.44
N GLU A 47 -7.29 -14.01 3.90
CA GLU A 47 -6.88 -15.35 4.33
C GLU A 47 -7.60 -15.78 5.61
N VAL A 48 -7.74 -14.87 6.58
CA VAL A 48 -8.52 -15.12 7.81
C VAL A 48 -9.98 -15.38 7.49
N GLN A 49 -10.60 -14.56 6.63
CA GLN A 49 -12.00 -14.75 6.23
C GLN A 49 -12.22 -16.10 5.53
N ALA A 50 -11.30 -16.50 4.64
CA ALA A 50 -11.39 -17.79 3.96
C ALA A 50 -11.29 -18.99 4.93
N LYS A 51 -10.52 -18.86 6.02
CA LYS A 51 -10.49 -19.86 7.11
C LYS A 51 -11.78 -19.87 7.92
N ILE A 52 -12.30 -18.70 8.28
CA ILE A 52 -13.56 -18.58 9.03
C ILE A 52 -14.72 -19.21 8.25
N ASP A 53 -14.86 -18.88 6.96
CA ASP A 53 -15.94 -19.42 6.12
C ASP A 53 -15.93 -20.96 6.06
N ARG A 54 -14.74 -21.57 6.01
CA ARG A 54 -14.59 -23.03 6.07
C ARG A 54 -14.99 -23.57 7.44
N GLN A 55 -14.56 -22.92 8.51
CA GLN A 55 -14.87 -23.35 9.87
C GLN A 55 -16.38 -23.26 10.15
N THR A 56 -17.05 -22.19 9.74
CA THR A 56 -18.51 -22.04 9.88
C THR A 56 -19.30 -23.14 9.18
N ARG A 57 -18.82 -23.67 8.05
CA ARG A 57 -19.49 -24.79 7.36
C ARG A 57 -19.35 -26.10 8.12
N ILE A 58 -18.18 -26.33 8.72
CA ILE A 58 -17.92 -27.53 9.54
C ILE A 58 -18.71 -27.44 10.85
N ASP A 59 -18.76 -26.27 11.48
CA ASP A 59 -19.51 -26.05 12.72
C ASP A 59 -21.03 -26.13 12.48
N ALA A 60 -21.52 -25.67 11.33
CA ALA A 60 -22.93 -25.83 10.95
C ALA A 60 -23.31 -27.31 10.75
N ALA A 61 -22.42 -28.10 10.13
CA ALA A 61 -22.61 -29.55 10.00
C ALA A 61 -22.56 -30.25 11.37
N LYS A 62 -21.65 -29.82 12.26
CA LYS A 62 -21.48 -30.39 13.60
C LYS A 62 -22.65 -30.05 14.54
N ASN A 63 -23.26 -28.87 14.41
CA ASN A 63 -24.47 -28.50 15.15
C ASN A 63 -25.71 -29.28 14.67
N MET A 64 -25.79 -29.64 13.38
CA MET A 64 -26.84 -30.52 12.86
C MET A 64 -26.69 -31.96 13.34
N GLU A 65 -25.47 -32.47 13.49
CA GLU A 65 -25.22 -33.83 14.00
C GLU A 65 -25.54 -33.96 15.50
N ASN A 66 -25.35 -32.90 16.30
CA ASN A 66 -25.63 -32.92 17.74
C ASN A 66 -27.11 -32.64 18.11
N THR A 67 -28.00 -32.57 17.12
CA THR A 67 -29.45 -32.35 17.30
C THR A 67 -30.30 -33.58 16.91
N LEU A 68 -29.69 -34.68 16.46
CA LEU A 68 -30.34 -35.97 16.17
C LEU A 68 -30.02 -37.00 17.26
#